data_AF-A0A396SI49-F1
#
_entry.id   AF-A0A396SI49-F1
#
_cell.length_a   1.000
_cell.length_b   1.000
_cell.length_c   1.000
_cell.angle_alpha   90.00
_cell.angle_beta   90.00
_cell.angle_gamma   90.00
#
_symmetry.space_group_name_H-M   'P 1'
#
loop_
_entity.id
_entity.type
_entity.pdbx_description
1 polymer ?
#
loop_
_entity_poly.entity_id
_entity_poly.type
_entity_poly.pdbx_seq_one_letter_code
_entity_poly.pdbx_strand_id
1 'polypeptide(L)'
;MAITPFLDPLVADPLLKIQLILLFINMVPIWPLDGGRVIMALILIFRPRIRMVELYLSISLLLIILSVFIAFILLPKTLFLLVLSIFLLIQLVNEWRYRKYRFAFEKHVIKRLT
;
A
#
# COMPACT_ATOMS: atom_id res chain seq x y z
N MET A 1 -20.17 5.75 27.69
CA MET A 1 -18.73 6.07 27.80
C MET A 1 -18.38 6.91 26.59
N ALA A 2 -18.38 8.24 26.73
CA ALA A 2 -18.25 9.16 25.60
C ALA A 2 -16.78 9.24 25.17
N ILE A 3 -16.45 8.56 24.07
CA ILE A 3 -15.08 8.49 23.53
C ILE A 3 -14.74 9.78 22.74
N THR A 4 -15.73 10.67 22.52
CA THR A 4 -15.58 11.92 21.78
C THR A 4 -16.28 13.08 22.49
N PRO A 5 -15.55 13.98 23.17
CA PRO A 5 -16.16 15.08 23.94
C PRO A 5 -16.79 16.19 23.08
N PHE A 6 -16.53 16.23 21.77
CA PHE A 6 -16.93 17.32 20.87
C PHE A 6 -17.94 16.94 19.78
N LEU A 7 -18.39 15.67 19.72
CA LEU A 7 -19.28 15.17 18.67
C LEU A 7 -20.50 14.48 19.26
N ASP A 8 -21.65 14.72 18.64
CA ASP A 8 -22.91 14.07 18.97
C ASP A 8 -22.75 12.54 18.82
N PRO A 9 -23.14 11.71 19.82
CA PRO A 9 -22.87 10.26 19.80
C PRO A 9 -23.41 9.54 18.56
N LEU A 10 -24.53 10.02 18.00
CA LEU A 10 -25.14 9.50 16.77
C LEU A 10 -24.21 9.60 15.54
N VAL A 11 -23.30 10.57 15.53
CA VAL A 11 -22.31 10.79 14.46
C VAL A 11 -20.94 10.23 14.84
N ALA A 12 -20.58 10.32 16.12
CA ALA A 12 -19.28 9.87 16.61
C ALA A 12 -19.05 8.35 16.41
N ASP A 13 -20.03 7.52 16.75
CA ASP A 13 -19.91 6.06 16.67
C ASP A 13 -19.66 5.55 15.23
N PRO A 14 -20.45 5.94 14.20
CA PRO A 14 -20.16 5.53 12.84
C PRO A 14 -18.85 6.09 12.30
N LEU A 15 -18.45 7.30 12.67
CA LEU A 15 -17.17 7.88 12.27
C LEU A 15 -15.99 7.10 12.85
N LEU A 16 -16.01 6.79 14.14
CA LEU A 16 -14.98 5.97 14.79
C LEU A 16 -14.87 4.60 14.12
N LYS A 17 -16.01 3.98 13.79
CA LYS A 17 -16.03 2.69 13.10
C LYS A 17 -15.34 2.77 11.72
N ILE A 18 -15.64 3.81 10.93
CA ILE A 18 -15.01 4.01 9.62
C ILE A 18 -13.51 4.26 9.77
N GLN A 19 -13.10 5.10 10.73
CA GLN A 19 -11.70 5.43 10.95
C GLN A 19 -10.88 4.21 11.39
N LEU A 20 -11.44 3.35 12.24
CA LEU A 20 -10.81 2.09 12.63
C LEU A 20 -10.66 1.15 11.43
N ILE A 21 -11.69 1.03 10.58
CA ILE A 21 -11.60 0.23 9.34
C ILE A 21 -10.49 0.78 8.43
N LEU A 22 -10.42 2.10 8.22
CA LEU A 22 -9.38 2.73 7.42
C LEU A 22 -7.98 2.51 8.01
N LEU A 23 -7.84 2.56 9.34
CA LEU A 23 -6.60 2.27 10.04
C LEU A 23 -6.14 0.84 9.74
N PHE A 24 -7.01 -0.15 9.93
CA PHE A 24 -6.66 -1.56 9.68
C PHE A 24 -6.30 -1.81 8.21
N ILE A 25 -7.03 -1.22 7.27
CA ILE A 25 -6.72 -1.33 5.84
C ILE A 25 -5.35 -0.71 5.55
N ASN A 26 -5.05 0.49 6.06
CA ASN A 26 -3.77 1.14 5.80
C ASN A 26 -2.60 0.43 6.48
N MET A 27 -2.82 -0.32 7.57
CA MET A 27 -1.75 -1.12 8.20
C MET A 27 -1.40 -2.40 7.43
N VAL A 28 -2.17 -2.78 6.40
CA VAL A 28 -1.87 -3.97 5.59
C VAL A 28 -0.51 -3.82 4.91
N PRO A 29 0.36 -4.84 4.95
CA PRO A 29 1.74 -4.78 4.46
C PRO A 29 1.87 -4.84 2.93
N ILE A 30 1.01 -4.12 2.19
CA ILE A 30 0.94 -4.12 0.73
C ILE A 30 1.28 -2.72 0.21
N TRP A 31 2.25 -2.60 -0.69
CA TRP A 31 2.48 -1.34 -1.40
C TRP A 31 1.31 -1.08 -2.35
N PRO A 32 0.70 0.12 -2.39
CA PRO A 32 1.17 1.43 -1.91
C PRO A 32 0.59 1.91 -0.56
N LEU A 33 -0.11 1.06 0.19
CA LEU A 33 -0.74 1.43 1.47
C LEU A 33 0.31 1.86 2.51
N ASP A 34 -0.09 2.63 3.51
CA ASP A 34 0.86 3.22 4.48
C ASP A 34 1.71 2.17 5.18
N GLY A 35 1.13 1.04 5.58
CA GLY A 35 1.82 -0.09 6.17
C GLY A 35 2.81 -0.75 5.20
N GLY A 36 2.47 -0.82 3.92
CA GLY A 36 3.40 -1.27 2.89
C GLY A 36 4.55 -0.29 2.64
N ARG A 37 4.31 1.01 2.76
CA ARG A 37 5.36 2.05 2.70
C ARG A 37 6.32 1.95 3.87
N VAL A 38 5.80 1.70 5.08
CA VAL A 38 6.62 1.47 6.27
C VAL A 38 7.53 0.26 6.06
N ILE A 39 7.00 -0.85 5.55
CA ILE A 39 7.82 -2.04 5.28
C ILE A 39 8.87 -1.78 4.21
N MET A 40 8.52 -1.08 3.13
CA MET A 40 9.49 -0.67 2.12
C MET A 40 10.63 0.15 2.74
N ALA A 41 10.30 1.12 3.60
CA ALA A 41 11.29 1.93 4.29
C ALA A 41 12.18 1.09 5.22
N LEU A 42 11.60 0.15 5.98
CA LEU A 42 12.35 -0.77 6.83
C LEU A 42 13.30 -1.64 6.00
N ILE A 43 12.86 -2.18 4.87
CA ILE A 43 13.71 -2.95 3.95
C ILE A 43 14.90 -2.08 3.51
N LEU A 44 14.65 -0.84 3.10
CA LEU A 44 15.70 0.08 2.65
C LEU A 44 16.68 0.44 3.77
N ILE A 45 16.24 0.59 5.02
CA ILE A 45 17.11 0.90 6.17
C ILE A 45 18.02 -0.29 6.50
N PHE A 46 17.45 -1.49 6.65
CA PHE A 46 18.22 -2.66 7.10
C PHE A 46 19.03 -3.32 5.99
N ARG A 47 18.48 -3.36 4.78
CA ARG A 47 19.06 -4.03 3.62
C ARG A 47 18.67 -3.26 2.34
N PRO A 48 19.39 -2.19 1.98
CA PRO A 48 19.19 -1.42 0.74
C PRO A 48 19.65 -2.21 -0.50
N ARG A 49 19.23 -3.47 -0.61
CA ARG A 49 19.46 -4.31 -1.77
C ARG A 49 18.23 -4.20 -2.65
N ILE A 50 18.44 -3.74 -3.88
CA ILE A 50 17.42 -3.65 -4.93
C ILE A 50 16.61 -4.95 -5.07
N ARG A 51 17.25 -6.12 -4.91
CA ARG A 51 16.57 -7.43 -4.97
C ARG A 51 15.46 -7.60 -3.93
N MET A 52 15.62 -7.04 -2.72
CA MET A 52 14.60 -7.15 -1.67
C MET A 52 13.40 -6.24 -1.97
N VAL A 53 13.65 -5.05 -2.50
CA VAL A 53 12.62 -4.13 -2.99
C VAL A 53 11.82 -4.76 -4.14
N GLU A 54 12.51 -5.38 -5.10
CA GLU A 54 11.89 -6.10 -6.22
C GLU A 54 11.01 -7.26 -5.77
N LEU A 55 11.48 -8.04 -4.81
CA LEU A 55 10.73 -9.15 -4.25
C LEU A 55 9.48 -8.66 -3.52
N TYR A 56 9.61 -7.60 -2.72
CA TYR A 56 8.49 -7.01 -1.99
C TYR A 56 7.41 -6.42 -2.92
N LEU A 57 7.82 -5.71 -3.97
CA LEU A 57 6.89 -5.19 -4.98
C LEU A 57 6.23 -6.32 -5.78
N SER A 58 6.95 -7.41 -6.07
CA SER A 58 6.39 -8.59 -6.75
C SER A 58 5.31 -9.28 -5.92
N ILE A 59 5.57 -9.44 -4.60
CA ILE A 59 4.57 -10.01 -3.67
C ILE A 59 3.35 -9.10 -3.59
N SER A 60 3.55 -7.78 -3.48
CA SER A 60 2.45 -6.81 -3.48
C SER A 60 1.63 -6.88 -4.77
N LEU A 61 2.27 -7.10 -5.92
CA LEU A 61 1.61 -7.24 -7.22
C LEU A 61 0.71 -8.47 -7.25
N LEU A 62 1.25 -9.62 -6.80
CA LEU A 62 0.50 -10.86 -6.75
C LEU A 62 -0.74 -10.74 -5.86
N LEU A 63 -0.60 -10.14 -4.68
CA LEU A 63 -1.70 -9.93 -3.75
C LEU A 63 -2.79 -9.00 -4.32
N ILE A 64 -2.40 -7.92 -5.00
CA ILE A 64 -3.36 -7.01 -5.62
C ILE A 64 -4.08 -7.69 -6.79
N ILE A 65 -3.37 -8.46 -7.62
CA ILE A 65 -4.00 -9.21 -8.73
C ILE A 65 -5.02 -10.22 -8.20
N LEU A 66 -4.67 -10.95 -7.13
CA LEU A 66 -5.60 -11.85 -6.43
C LEU A 66 -6.83 -11.09 -5.92
N SER A 67 -6.63 -9.91 -5.30
CA SER A 67 -7.73 -9.05 -4.84
C SER A 67 -8.65 -8.62 -5.98
N VAL A 68 -8.09 -8.19 -7.12
CA VAL A 68 -8.89 -7.83 -8.32
C VAL A 68 -9.70 -9.03 -8.81
N PHE A 69 -9.09 -10.21 -8.90
CA PHE A 69 -9.75 -11.42 -9.39
C PHE A 69 -10.90 -11.84 -8.48
N ILE A 70 -10.69 -11.85 -7.16
CA ILE A 70 -11.72 -12.16 -6.17
C ILE A 70 -12.85 -11.11 -6.22
N ALA A 71 -12.50 -9.82 -6.29
CA ALA A 71 -13.47 -8.74 -6.37
C ALA A 71 -14.30 -8.79 -7.67
N PHE A 72 -13.74 -9.30 -8.77
CA PHE A 72 -14.44 -9.47 -10.03
C PHE A 72 -15.48 -10.59 -9.98
N ILE A 73 -15.15 -11.73 -9.35
CA ILE A 73 -16.08 -12.87 -9.20
C ILE A 73 -17.31 -12.49 -8.35
N LEU A 74 -17.13 -11.60 -7.37
CA LEU A 74 -18.16 -11.21 -6.41
C LEU A 74 -19.03 -10.02 -6.86
N LEU A 75 -18.92 -9.60 -8.12
CA LEU A 75 -19.75 -8.54 -8.67
C LEU A 75 -21.26 -8.90 -8.59
N PRO A 76 -22.14 -7.92 -8.35
CA PRO A 76 -21.88 -6.47 -8.27
C PRO A 76 -21.53 -5.95 -6.86
N LYS A 77 -21.62 -6.80 -5.83
CA LYS A 77 -21.52 -6.39 -4.41
C LYS A 77 -20.17 -5.75 -4.06
N THR A 78 -19.12 -6.10 -4.79
CA THR A 78 -17.72 -5.72 -4.56
C THR A 78 -17.20 -4.67 -5.53
N LEU A 79 -18.08 -3.96 -6.26
CA LEU A 79 -17.66 -2.96 -7.25
C LEU A 79 -16.70 -1.90 -6.68
N PHE A 80 -16.98 -1.41 -5.48
CA PHE A 80 -16.08 -0.46 -4.78
C PHE A 80 -14.69 -1.05 -4.54
N LEU A 81 -14.62 -2.30 -4.07
CA LEU A 81 -13.34 -3.00 -3.84
C LEU A 81 -12.59 -3.26 -5.14
N LEU A 82 -13.30 -3.52 -6.23
CA LEU A 82 -12.71 -3.71 -7.55
C LEU A 82 -12.07 -2.40 -8.05
N VAL A 83 -12.79 -1.27 -7.97
CA VAL A 83 -12.25 0.05 -8.33
C VAL A 83 -11.03 0.39 -7.48
N LEU A 84 -11.10 0.16 -6.17
CA LEU A 84 -9.99 0.39 -5.25
C LEU A 84 -8.78 -0.51 -5.58
N SER A 85 -9.01 -1.78 -5.87
CA SER A 85 -7.93 -2.72 -6.23
C SER A 85 -7.25 -2.34 -7.55
N ILE A 86 -8.01 -1.88 -8.54
CA ILE A 86 -7.46 -1.36 -9.81
C ILE A 86 -6.61 -0.11 -9.55
N PHE A 87 -7.07 0.80 -8.69
CA PHE A 87 -6.31 1.98 -8.31
C PHE A 87 -4.97 1.62 -7.64
N LEU A 88 -4.97 0.65 -6.73
CA LEU A 88 -3.72 0.14 -6.11
C LEU A 88 -2.79 -0.50 -7.15
N LEU A 89 -3.35 -1.23 -8.11
CA LEU A 89 -2.58 -1.85 -9.20
C LEU A 89 -1.86 -0.80 -10.05
N ILE A 90 -2.57 0.28 -10.43
CA ILE A 90 -1.99 1.38 -11.20
C ILE A 90 -0.82 2.04 -10.43
N GLN A 91 -1.00 2.31 -9.14
CA GLN A 91 0.07 2.86 -8.31
C GLN A 91 1.29 1.93 -8.22
N LEU A 92 1.06 0.63 -8.04
CA LEU A 92 2.14 -0.32 -7.96
C LEU A 92 2.92 -0.45 -9.27
N VAL A 93 2.22 -0.45 -10.42
CA VAL A 93 2.86 -0.46 -11.75
C VAL A 93 3.71 0.79 -11.96
N ASN A 94 3.24 1.96 -11.50
CA ASN A 94 4.02 3.19 -11.54
C ASN A 94 5.30 3.08 -10.70
N GLU A 95 5.23 2.54 -9.49
CA GLU A 95 6.41 2.31 -8.65
C GLU A 95 7.39 1.31 -9.27
N TRP A 96 6.86 0.22 -9.84
CA TRP A 96 7.66 -0.78 -10.53
C TRP A 96 8.45 -0.17 -11.69
N ARG A 97 7.85 0.77 -12.43
CA ARG A 97 8.53 1.54 -13.47
C ARG A 97 9.57 2.49 -12.88
N TYR A 98 9.28 3.11 -11.74
CA TYR A 98 10.20 4.03 -11.06
C TYR A 98 11.50 3.36 -10.57
N ARG A 99 11.45 2.05 -10.28
CA ARG A 99 12.62 1.23 -9.92
C ARG A 99 13.82 1.39 -10.85
N LYS A 100 13.59 1.47 -12.17
CA LYS A 100 14.67 1.63 -13.17
C LYS A 100 15.45 2.92 -12.95
N TYR A 101 14.76 3.99 -12.55
CA TYR A 101 15.38 5.28 -12.25
C TYR A 101 16.17 5.24 -10.95
N ARG A 102 15.64 4.58 -9.89
CA ARG A 102 16.39 4.34 -8.65
C ARG A 102 17.69 3.57 -8.91
N PHE A 103 17.62 2.52 -9.73
CA PHE A 103 18.81 1.73 -10.10
C PHE A 103 19.85 2.57 -10.85
N ALA A 104 19.40 3.37 -11.83
CA ALA A 104 20.29 4.25 -12.57
C ALA A 104 20.96 5.29 -11.66
N PHE A 105 20.20 5.85 -10.71
CA PHE A 105 20.70 6.81 -9.72
C PHE A 105 21.74 6.18 -8.79
N GLU A 106 21.45 5.04 -8.17
CA GLU A 106 22.39 4.34 -7.28
C GLU A 106 23.70 4.02 -8.02
N LYS A 107 23.61 3.52 -9.26
CA LYS A 107 24.81 3.19 -10.06
C LYS A 107 25.69 4.40 -10.36
N HIS A 108 25.11 5.59 -10.57
CA HIS A 108 25.87 6.77 -10.99
C HIS A 108 26.33 7.65 -9.84
N VAL A 109 25.55 7.75 -8.76
CA VAL A 109 25.82 8.68 -7.65
C VAL A 109 26.66 8.02 -6.56
N ILE A 110 26.34 6.78 -6.17
CA ILE A 110 27.08 6.08 -5.11
C ILE A 110 28.52 5.80 -5.57
N LYS A 111 28.69 5.44 -6.84
CA LYS A 111 30.01 5.15 -7.44
C LYS A 111 30.95 6.36 -7.55
N ARG A 112 30.46 7.58 -7.27
CA ARG A 112 31.29 8.80 -7.19
C ARG A 112 31.66 9.19 -5.76
N LEU A 113 31.02 8.60 -4.75
CA LEU A 113 31.19 8.94 -3.33
C LEU A 113 32.09 7.95 -2.58
N THR A 114 32.42 6.81 -3.20
CA THR A 114 33.47 5.85 -2.80
C THR A 114 34.54 5.80 -3.86
#